data_AF-A0A925P2T4-F1
#
_entry.id   AF-A0A925P2T4-F1
#
_cell.length_a   1.000
_cell.length_b   1.000
_cell.length_c   1.000
_cell.angle_alpha   90.00
_cell.angle_beta   90.00
_cell.angle_gamma   90.00
#
_symmetry.space_group_name_H-M   'P 1'
#
loop_
_entity.id
_entity.type
_entity.pdbx_description
1 polymer ?
#
loop_
_entity_poly.entity_id
_entity_poly.type
_entity_poly.pdbx_seq_one_letter_code
_entity_poly.pdbx_strand_id
1 'polypeptide(L)' 'MEFTEEHLRRIEDCLPVERGNVSMEVLTFLNAVLYAMENGCKWRRLPERFGNWHTIYTRMNRWSKSGVRERVFERL' A
#
# COMPACT_ATOMS: atom_id res chain seq x y z
N MET A 1 9.98 -9.35 -1.31
CA MET A 1 9.97 -9.15 0.16
C MET A 1 8.53 -9.10 0.64
N GLU A 2 8.18 -9.65 1.81
CA GLU A 2 6.82 -9.52 2.37
C GLU A 2 6.83 -8.55 3.56
N PHE A 3 5.92 -7.59 3.54
CA PHE A 3 5.65 -6.68 4.65
C PHE A 3 5.08 -7.47 5.83
N THR A 4 5.72 -7.33 6.99
CA THR A 4 5.28 -7.93 8.26
C THR A 4 4.59 -6.87 9.12
N GLU A 5 3.92 -7.32 10.18
CA GLU A 5 3.36 -6.43 11.20
C GLU A 5 4.40 -5.52 11.86
N GLU A 6 5.66 -5.97 11.96
CA GLU A 6 6.73 -5.16 12.53
C GLU A 6 7.02 -3.95 11.64
N HIS A 7 7.09 -4.14 10.32
CA HIS A 7 7.24 -3.04 9.37
C HIS A 7 6.05 -2.08 9.46
N LEU A 8 4.83 -2.60 9.64
CA LEU A 8 3.64 -1.77 9.82
C LEU A 8 3.76 -0.88 11.07
N ARG A 9 4.20 -1.42 12.21
CA ARG A 9 4.37 -0.65 13.45
C ARG A 9 5.35 0.51 13.29
N ARG A 10 6.39 0.36 12.46
CA ARG A 10 7.38 1.44 12.21
C ARG A 10 6.81 2.61 11.41
N ILE A 11 5.78 2.36 10.62
CA ILE A 11 5.19 3.36 9.71
C ILE A 11 3.78 3.79 10.14
N GLU A 12 3.26 3.26 11.26
CA GLU A 12 1.89 3.47 11.72
C GLU A 12 1.56 4.97 11.84
N ASP A 13 2.49 5.75 12.39
CA ASP A 13 2.38 7.20 12.57
C ASP A 13 2.31 7.98 11.24
N CYS A 14 2.78 7.37 10.15
CA CYS A 14 2.78 7.97 8.82
C CYS A 14 1.47 7.68 8.06
N LEU A 15 0.68 6.71 8.53
CA LEU A 15 -0.54 6.28 7.86
C LEU A 15 -1.62 7.36 7.98
N PRO A 16 -2.33 7.67 6.89
CA PRO A 16 -3.43 8.60 6.94
C PRO A 16 -4.59 7.97 7.71
N VAL A 17 -5.35 8.80 8.42
CA VAL A 17 -6.65 8.37 8.95
C VAL A 17 -7.54 7.98 7.77
N GLU A 18 -7.88 6.70 7.71
CA GLU A 18 -8.72 6.17 6.64
C GLU A 18 -10.15 6.68 6.82
N ARG A 19 -10.63 7.43 5.83
CA ARG A 19 -12.00 7.97 5.84
C ARG A 19 -12.88 7.16 4.90
N GLY A 20 -14.00 6.67 5.42
CA GLY A 20 -14.98 5.86 4.68
C GLY A 20 -14.89 4.37 4.97
N ASN A 21 -15.59 3.57 4.17
CA ASN A 21 -15.68 2.13 4.35
C ASN A 21 -14.47 1.45 3.68
N VAL A 22 -13.36 1.31 4.41
CA VAL A 22 -12.17 0.60 3.89
C VAL A 22 -12.27 -0.87 4.26
N SER A 23 -12.52 -1.71 3.26
CA SER A 23 -12.60 -3.17 3.42
C SER A 23 -11.27 -3.90 3.27
N MET A 24 -10.20 -3.19 2.86
CA MET A 24 -8.90 -3.78 2.58
C MET A 24 -7.91 -3.49 3.70
N GLU A 25 -7.40 -4.55 4.31
CA GLU A 25 -6.35 -4.45 5.33
C GLU A 25 -5.11 -3.72 4.82
N VAL A 26 -4.50 -2.91 5.70
CA VAL A 26 -3.33 -2.09 5.37
C VAL A 26 -2.15 -2.96 4.95
N LEU A 27 -1.90 -4.09 5.62
CA LEU A 27 -0.81 -5.01 5.28
C LEU A 27 -0.96 -5.58 3.87
N THR A 28 -2.17 -6.02 3.50
CA THR A 28 -2.45 -6.55 2.16
C THR A 28 -2.21 -5.47 1.10
N PHE A 29 -2.63 -4.23 1.37
CA PHE A 29 -2.38 -3.10 0.49
C PHE A 29 -0.88 -2.80 0.32
N LEU A 30 -0.13 -2.72 1.42
CA LEU A 30 1.31 -2.44 1.39
C LEU A 30 2.08 -3.54 0.65
N ASN A 31 1.74 -4.80 0.90
CA ASN A 31 2.32 -5.95 0.18
C ASN A 31 2.03 -5.88 -1.32
N ALA A 32 0.83 -5.48 -1.72
CA ALA A 32 0.48 -5.32 -3.13
C ALA A 32 1.29 -4.20 -3.81
N VAL A 33 1.47 -3.07 -3.12
CA VAL A 33 2.29 -1.95 -3.60
C VAL A 33 3.75 -2.37 -3.74
N LEU A 34 4.31 -3.03 -2.72
CA LEU A 34 5.68 -3.52 -2.74
C LEU A 34 5.89 -4.52 -3.89
N TYR A 35 4.97 -5.45 -4.08
CA TYR A 35 5.03 -6.39 -5.19
C TYR A 35 5.06 -5.68 -6.55
N ALA A 36 4.19 -4.67 -6.75
CA ALA A 36 4.18 -3.90 -8.00
C ALA A 36 5.51 -3.19 -8.26
N MET A 37 6.15 -2.67 -7.21
CA MET A 37 7.43 -1.97 -7.30
C MET A 37 8.60 -2.92 -7.54
N GLU A 38 8.72 -4.01 -6.77
CA GLU A 38 9.80 -5.00 -6.91
C GLU A 38 9.78 -5.68 -8.28
N ASN A 39 8.58 -6.00 -8.79
CA ASN A 39 8.43 -6.75 -10.05
C ASN A 39 8.29 -5.83 -11.27
N GLY A 40 8.22 -4.50 -11.07
CA GLY A 40 7.97 -3.54 -12.15
C GLY A 40 6.69 -3.81 -12.94
N CYS A 41 5.69 -4.47 -12.34
CA CYS A 41 4.51 -4.91 -13.06
C CYS A 41 3.45 -3.80 -13.16
N LYS A 42 2.67 -3.79 -14.24
CA LYS A 42 1.48 -2.94 -14.33
C LYS A 42 0.50 -3.34 -13.21
N TRP A 43 -0.15 -2.37 -12.57
CA TRP A 43 -1.16 -2.62 -11.52
C TRP A 43 -2.20 -3.69 -11.91
N ARG A 44 -2.66 -3.68 -13.17
CA ARG A 44 -3.60 -4.67 -13.70
C ARG A 44 -3.10 -6.13 -13.71
N ARG A 45 -1.79 -6.34 -13.58
CA ARG A 45 -1.14 -7.66 -13.50
C ARG A 45 -0.82 -8.07 -12.07
N LEU A 46 -1.32 -7.34 -11.07
CA LEU A 46 -1.18 -7.76 -9.69
C LEU A 46 -1.84 -9.14 -9.49
N PRO A 47 -1.21 -10.04 -8.72
CA PRO A 47 -1.82 -11.29 -8.30
C PRO A 47 -3.18 -11.07 -7.64
N GLU A 48 -4.16 -11.91 -7.98
CA GLU A 48 -5.54 -11.80 -7.47
C GLU A 48 -5.63 -11.89 -5.94
N ARG A 49 -4.64 -12.52 -5.28
CA ARG A 49 -4.55 -12.59 -3.80
C ARG A 49 -4.52 -11.22 -3.12
N PHE A 50 -4.08 -10.17 -3.82
CA PHE A 50 -4.09 -8.80 -3.29
C PHE A 50 -5.45 -8.11 -3.42
N GLY A 51 -6.39 -8.72 -4.14
CA GLY A 51 -7.70 -8.17 -4.42
C GLY A 51 -7.72 -7.24 -5.64
N ASN A 52 -8.68 -6.32 -5.66
CA ASN A 52 -8.94 -5.49 -6.83
C ASN A 52 -7.81 -4.46 -7.06
N TRP A 53 -7.07 -4.63 -8.17
CA TRP A 53 -5.99 -3.73 -8.57
C TRP A 53 -6.41 -2.25 -8.65
N HIS A 54 -7.66 -1.96 -9.01
CA HIS A 54 -8.15 -0.59 -9.15
C HIS A 54 -8.26 0.10 -7.79
N THR A 55 -8.69 -0.65 -6.76
CA THR A 55 -8.74 -0.17 -5.37
C THR A 55 -7.33 0.15 -4.86
N ILE A 56 -6.39 -0.76 -5.08
CA ILE A 56 -4.98 -0.59 -4.69
C ILE A 56 -4.39 0.63 -5.40
N TYR A 57 -4.51 0.71 -6.72
CA TYR A 57 -4.02 1.84 -7.50
C TYR A 57 -4.62 3.17 -7.03
N THR A 58 -5.94 3.21 -6.80
CA THR A 58 -6.62 4.45 -6.38
C THR A 58 -6.15 4.89 -4.99
N ARG A 59 -6.01 3.96 -4.05
CA ARG A 59 -5.50 4.25 -2.69
C ARG A 59 -4.05 4.73 -2.76
N MET A 60 -3.20 4.06 -3.53
CA MET A 60 -1.79 4.43 -3.71
C MET A 60 -1.63 5.81 -4.37
N ASN A 61 -2.44 6.11 -5.39
CA ASN A 61 -2.46 7.42 -6.04
C ASN A 61 -2.90 8.53 -5.07
N ARG A 62 -3.86 8.26 -4.18
CA ARG A 62 -4.24 9.21 -3.11
C ARG A 62 -3.08 9.44 -2.14
N TRP A 63 -2.42 8.38 -1.68
CA TRP A 63 -1.25 8.48 -0.79
C TRP A 63 -0.10 9.27 -1.42
N SER A 64 0.14 9.06 -2.71
CA SER A 64 1.17 9.79 -3.46
C SER A 64 0.86 11.28 -3.58
N LYS A 65 -0.43 11.65 -3.72
CA LYS A 65 -0.84 13.06 -3.77
C LYS A 65 -0.81 13.75 -2.40
N SER A 66 -0.93 13.00 -1.30
CA SER A 66 -0.91 13.53 0.07
C SER A 66 0.47 13.47 0.76
N GLY A 67 1.50 13.03 0.04
CA GLY A 67 2.85 12.88 0.60
C GLY A 67 3.00 11.69 1.56
N VAL A 68 1.96 10.87 1.73
CA VAL A 68 2.00 9.70 2.62
C VAL A 68 3.00 8.68 2.09
N ARG A 69 3.02 8.48 0.77
CA ARG A 69 3.93 7.53 0.13
C ARG A 69 5.36 7.83 0.56
N GLU A 70 5.82 9.06 0.35
CA GLU A 70 7.18 9.50 0.62
C GLU A 70 7.54 9.26 2.09
N ARG A 71 6.68 9.68 3.02
CA ARG A 71 6.89 9.46 4.47
C ARG A 71 6.99 7.98 4.85
N VAL A 72 6.14 7.14 4.26
CA VAL A 72 6.16 5.70 4.51
C VAL A 72 7.46 5.08 3.97
N PHE A 73 7.85 5.39 2.73
CA PHE A 73 9.05 4.83 2.12
C PHE A 73 10.36 5.36 2.72
N GLU A 74 10.39 6.54 3.32
CA GLU A 74 11.53 7.05 4.09
C GLU A 74 11.74 6.35 5.44
N ARG A 75 10.72 5.63 5.94
CA ARG A 75 10.72 4.96 7.24
C ARG A 75 10.85 3.44 7.15
N LEU A 76 10.90 2.91 5.93
CA LEU A 76 11.16 1.50 5.60
C LEU A 76 12.63 1.26 5.38
#